data_AF-A0A1G4IKH8-F1
#
_entry.id   AF-A0A1G4IKH8-F1
#
_cell.length_a   1.000
_cell.length_b   1.000
_cell.length_c   1.000
_cell.angle_alpha   90.00
_cell.angle_beta   90.00
_cell.angle_gamma   90.00
#
_symmetry.space_group_name_H-M   'P 1'
#
loop_
_entity.id
_entity.type
_entity.pdbx_description
1 polymer ?
#
loop_
_entity_poly.entity_id
_entity_poly.type
_entity_poly.pdbx_seq_one_letter_code
_entity_poly.pdbx_strand_id
1 'polypeptide(L)'
;MEASKTRSAGISADLNAALGPKPDGNTKATVPGAATGRKESCGTPNGDTQGSSAGKTLLADAICVCGSTSGTAASNQACGLQTTIADFDFSSDETDVKAQWKSLADQCKAQHHAGKLTAETLRTALKDFDLEIQRPQGTNGVLNNVLGHIARKQPSVRPADTDRQLRLLKRHR
;
A
#
# COMPACT_ATOMS: atom_id res chain seq x y z
N MET A 1 -30.30 -26.21 -5.87
CA MET A 1 -28.91 -25.94 -5.44
C MET A 1 -28.07 -25.16 -6.47
N GLU A 2 -28.64 -24.69 -7.59
CA GLU A 2 -27.87 -24.01 -8.65
C GLU A 2 -27.55 -22.52 -8.38
N ALA A 3 -28.42 -21.78 -7.69
CA ALA A 3 -28.22 -20.35 -7.43
C ALA A 3 -26.97 -20.02 -6.58
N SER A 4 -26.59 -20.89 -5.64
CA SER A 4 -25.39 -20.70 -4.81
C SER A 4 -24.09 -20.91 -5.58
N LYS A 5 -24.11 -21.77 -6.62
CA LYS A 5 -22.94 -22.07 -7.45
C LYS A 5 -22.61 -20.89 -8.37
N THR A 6 -23.63 -20.27 -8.98
CA THR A 6 -23.47 -19.09 -9.84
C THR A 6 -22.99 -17.87 -9.07
N ARG A 7 -23.51 -17.64 -7.85
CA ARG A 7 -23.04 -16.54 -6.97
C ARG A 7 -21.60 -16.73 -6.53
N SER A 8 -21.20 -17.96 -6.20
CA SER A 8 -19.81 -18.26 -5.80
C SER A 8 -18.82 -18.11 -6.97
N ALA A 9 -19.25 -18.46 -8.19
CA ALA A 9 -18.46 -18.25 -9.41
C ALA A 9 -18.28 -16.75 -9.72
N GLY A 10 -19.33 -15.94 -9.58
CA GLY A 10 -19.25 -14.49 -9.73
C GLY A 10 -18.30 -13.83 -8.73
N ILE A 11 -18.43 -14.17 -7.44
CA ILE A 11 -17.53 -13.65 -6.39
C ILE A 11 -16.07 -14.02 -6.67
N SER A 12 -15.81 -15.26 -7.12
CA SER A 12 -14.46 -15.69 -7.45
C SER A 12 -13.90 -14.91 -8.64
N ALA A 13 -14.72 -14.62 -9.65
CA ALA A 13 -14.32 -13.81 -10.79
C ALA A 13 -13.99 -12.37 -10.38
N ASP A 14 -14.83 -11.74 -9.54
CA ASP A 14 -14.62 -10.37 -9.06
C ASP A 14 -13.34 -10.25 -8.23
N LEU A 15 -13.09 -11.21 -7.33
CA LEU A 15 -11.88 -11.23 -6.51
C LEU A 15 -10.62 -11.47 -7.35
N ASN A 16 -10.69 -12.35 -8.36
CA ASN A 16 -9.57 -12.56 -9.26
C ASN A 16 -9.31 -11.32 -10.14
N ALA A 17 -10.35 -10.62 -10.58
CA ALA A 17 -10.22 -9.37 -11.32
C ALA A 17 -9.57 -8.28 -10.45
N ALA A 18 -10.01 -8.15 -9.19
CA ALA A 18 -9.44 -7.22 -8.22
C ALA A 18 -7.99 -7.56 -7.86
N LEU A 19 -7.65 -8.85 -7.72
CA LEU A 19 -6.29 -9.30 -7.40
C LEU A 19 -5.31 -9.01 -8.56
N GLY A 20 -5.77 -9.16 -9.80
CA GLY A 20 -4.93 -9.24 -10.98
C GLY A 20 -4.42 -10.66 -11.24
N PRO A 21 -3.35 -10.82 -12.04
CA PRO A 21 -2.77 -12.12 -12.35
C PRO A 21 -2.41 -12.93 -11.10
N LYS A 22 -2.54 -14.25 -11.17
CA LYS A 22 -2.21 -15.13 -10.05
C LYS A 22 -0.73 -14.97 -9.64
N PRO A 23 -0.42 -14.75 -8.36
CA PRO A 23 0.96 -14.65 -7.88
C PRO A 23 1.65 -16.02 -7.76
N ASP A 24 1.79 -16.73 -8.87
CA ASP A 24 2.41 -18.06 -8.90
C ASP A 24 3.83 -18.07 -9.49
N GLY A 25 4.30 -16.93 -10.02
CA GLY A 25 5.61 -16.76 -10.65
C GLY A 25 5.71 -17.36 -12.05
N ASN A 26 4.64 -17.95 -12.57
CA ASN A 26 4.57 -18.55 -13.90
C ASN A 26 3.67 -17.74 -14.84
N THR A 27 2.55 -17.24 -14.32
CA THR A 27 1.62 -16.37 -15.03
C THR A 27 2.27 -15.01 -15.25
N LYS A 28 2.31 -14.51 -16.51
CA LYS A 28 2.78 -13.15 -16.82
C LYS A 28 1.98 -12.17 -15.96
N ALA A 29 2.69 -11.29 -15.27
CA ALA A 29 2.06 -10.28 -14.44
C ALA A 29 2.58 -8.92 -14.86
N THR A 30 1.67 -8.01 -15.17
CA THR A 30 2.00 -6.63 -15.53
C THR A 30 1.32 -5.65 -14.61
N VAL A 31 1.84 -4.44 -14.53
CA VAL A 31 1.23 -3.32 -13.80
C VAL A 31 0.41 -2.50 -14.79
N PRO A 32 -0.93 -2.63 -14.81
CA PRO A 32 -1.73 -1.99 -15.84
C PRO A 32 -1.59 -0.46 -15.81
N GLY A 33 -1.33 0.14 -16.97
CA GLY A 33 -1.11 1.57 -17.08
C GLY A 33 0.16 2.09 -16.42
N ALA A 34 1.14 1.23 -16.11
CA ALA A 34 2.46 1.72 -15.73
C ALA A 34 3.03 2.60 -16.85
N ALA A 35 3.58 3.73 -16.45
CA ALA A 35 4.20 4.74 -17.28
C ALA A 35 5.57 5.09 -16.69
N THR A 36 6.44 5.75 -17.47
CA THR A 36 7.84 6.02 -17.12
C THR A 36 8.02 6.71 -15.77
N GLY A 37 8.12 5.90 -14.70
CA GLY A 37 8.30 6.36 -13.34
C GLY A 37 7.17 5.96 -12.37
N ARG A 38 7.55 5.81 -11.10
CA ARG A 38 6.60 5.50 -10.02
C ARG A 38 5.60 6.63 -9.81
N LYS A 39 5.99 7.88 -10.02
CA LYS A 39 5.11 9.05 -9.80
C LYS A 39 3.94 9.06 -10.79
N GLU A 40 4.23 8.79 -12.06
CA GLU A 40 3.27 8.75 -13.16
C GLU A 40 2.35 7.53 -13.01
N SER A 41 2.93 6.38 -12.64
CA SER A 41 2.19 5.13 -12.44
C SER A 41 1.33 5.14 -11.17
N CYS A 42 1.89 5.55 -10.04
CA CYS A 42 1.28 5.40 -8.71
C CYS A 42 0.68 6.70 -8.16
N GLY A 43 0.93 7.83 -8.83
CA GLY A 43 0.45 9.14 -8.43
C GLY A 43 1.38 9.86 -7.47
N THR A 44 1.04 11.12 -7.19
CA THR A 44 1.71 11.93 -6.17
C THR A 44 0.70 12.29 -5.08
N PRO A 45 0.98 12.01 -3.80
CA PRO A 45 0.03 12.23 -2.71
C PRO A 45 -0.50 13.66 -2.54
N ASN A 46 0.24 14.66 -3.03
CA ASN A 46 -0.14 16.08 -2.98
C ASN A 46 -0.40 16.67 -4.38
N GLY A 47 -0.56 15.82 -5.39
CA GLY A 47 -0.89 16.22 -6.75
C GLY A 47 -2.37 16.00 -7.06
N ASP A 48 -2.89 16.77 -8.00
CA ASP A 48 -4.28 16.65 -8.45
C ASP A 48 -4.49 15.52 -9.48
N THR A 49 -3.42 14.82 -9.86
CA THR A 49 -3.44 13.75 -10.87
C THR A 49 -3.28 12.38 -10.20
N GLN A 50 -4.30 11.54 -10.36
CA GLN A 50 -4.23 10.13 -10.03
C GLN A 50 -3.18 9.43 -10.92
N GLY A 51 -2.40 8.54 -10.32
CA GLY A 51 -1.48 7.69 -11.08
C GLY A 51 -2.23 6.74 -12.02
N SER A 52 -1.65 6.47 -13.18
CA SER A 52 -2.28 5.67 -14.23
C SER A 52 -2.49 4.19 -13.86
N SER A 53 -1.87 3.69 -12.80
CA SER A 53 -2.00 2.33 -12.27
C SER A 53 -2.76 2.23 -10.95
N ALA A 54 -2.82 3.31 -10.18
CA ALA A 54 -3.38 3.30 -8.83
C ALA A 54 -4.86 2.88 -8.82
N GLY A 55 -5.21 1.90 -7.99
CA GLY A 55 -6.56 1.38 -7.79
C GLY A 55 -7.06 0.44 -8.89
N LYS A 56 -6.24 0.07 -9.88
CA LYS A 56 -6.65 -0.86 -10.96
C LYS A 56 -6.69 -2.30 -10.51
N THR A 57 -5.69 -2.74 -9.74
CA THR A 57 -5.59 -4.09 -9.18
C THR A 57 -4.81 -4.05 -7.86
N LEU A 58 -5.01 -5.04 -6.99
CA LEU A 58 -4.21 -5.21 -5.78
C LEU A 58 -2.74 -5.44 -6.09
N LEU A 59 -2.42 -6.08 -7.22
CA LEU A 59 -1.04 -6.15 -7.73
C LEU A 59 -0.46 -4.75 -7.93
N ALA A 60 -1.17 -3.87 -8.64
CA ALA A 60 -0.69 -2.53 -8.94
C ALA A 60 -0.53 -1.72 -7.64
N ASP A 61 -1.50 -1.78 -6.74
CA ASP A 61 -1.45 -1.09 -5.45
C ASP A 61 -0.31 -1.61 -4.57
N ALA A 62 -0.13 -2.93 -4.49
CA ALA A 62 0.98 -3.54 -3.74
C ALA A 62 2.34 -3.11 -4.30
N ILE A 63 2.51 -3.07 -5.62
CA ILE A 63 3.75 -2.60 -6.25
C ILE A 63 3.96 -1.10 -5.98
N CYS A 64 2.90 -0.31 -6.06
CA CYS A 64 2.96 1.12 -5.78
C CYS A 64 3.36 1.42 -4.33
N VAL A 65 2.88 0.64 -3.36
CA VAL A 65 3.18 0.85 -1.93
C VAL A 65 4.51 0.21 -1.52
N CYS A 66 4.75 -1.03 -1.95
CA CYS A 66 5.85 -1.86 -1.47
C CYS A 66 7.11 -1.78 -2.34
N GLY A 67 6.97 -1.40 -3.62
CA GLY A 67 8.07 -1.42 -4.56
C GLY A 67 9.04 -0.27 -4.41
N SER A 68 10.33 -0.57 -4.56
CA SER A 68 11.36 0.44 -4.81
C SER A 68 11.75 0.45 -6.29
N THR A 69 12.14 1.62 -6.76
CA THR A 69 12.91 1.77 -8.00
C THR A 69 14.40 1.72 -7.68
N SER A 70 15.22 1.38 -8.67
CA SER A 70 16.67 1.24 -8.51
C SER A 70 17.34 2.50 -7.93
N GLY A 71 18.41 2.28 -7.16
CA GLY A 71 19.27 3.36 -6.60
C GLY A 71 19.06 3.68 -5.11
N THR A 72 18.14 3.01 -4.43
CA THR A 72 17.94 3.15 -2.97
C THR A 72 17.95 1.78 -2.31
N ALA A 73 19.15 1.22 -2.11
CA ALA A 73 19.34 -0.12 -1.54
C ALA A 73 18.80 -0.30 -0.10
N ALA A 74 18.30 0.76 0.55
CA ALA A 74 17.78 0.75 1.91
C ALA A 74 16.23 0.73 2.02
N SER A 75 15.47 0.76 0.91
CA SER A 75 14.02 1.05 0.95
C SER A 75 13.06 -0.07 0.53
N ASN A 76 13.53 -1.24 0.12
CA ASN A 76 12.67 -2.39 -0.25
C ASN A 76 11.98 -3.10 0.94
N GLN A 77 11.92 -2.44 2.10
CA GLN A 77 11.27 -2.92 3.32
C GLN A 77 10.00 -2.13 3.66
N ALA A 78 9.49 -1.28 2.75
CA ALA A 78 8.34 -0.41 3.01
C ALA A 78 7.11 -1.19 3.53
N CYS A 79 6.91 -2.43 3.06
CA CYS A 79 5.84 -3.30 3.50
C CYS A 79 6.24 -4.28 4.61
N GLY A 80 7.33 -4.01 5.34
CA GLY A 80 7.80 -4.85 6.45
C GLY A 80 8.18 -6.27 6.01
N LEU A 81 8.62 -6.43 4.77
CA LEU A 81 8.92 -7.73 4.15
C LEU A 81 10.09 -8.43 4.87
N GLN A 82 10.01 -9.75 5.00
CA GLN A 82 11.05 -10.58 5.62
C GLN A 82 12.34 -10.57 4.78
N THR A 83 12.18 -10.51 3.46
CA THR A 83 13.27 -10.41 2.49
C THR A 83 12.98 -9.30 1.49
N THR A 84 14.05 -8.62 1.10
CA THR A 84 14.03 -7.60 0.05
C THR A 84 13.48 -8.20 -1.25
N ILE A 85 12.48 -7.53 -1.84
CA ILE A 85 12.03 -7.80 -3.19
C ILE A 85 12.93 -7.09 -4.20
N ALA A 86 13.08 -7.67 -5.39
CA ALA A 86 13.81 -7.01 -6.47
C ALA A 86 13.10 -5.70 -6.87
N ASP A 87 13.89 -4.76 -7.39
CA ASP A 87 13.37 -3.48 -7.85
C ASP A 87 12.32 -3.67 -8.94
N PHE A 88 11.38 -2.72 -9.01
CA PHE A 88 10.36 -2.65 -10.04
C PHE A 88 10.75 -1.63 -11.10
N ASP A 89 10.67 -2.08 -12.35
CA ASP A 89 10.81 -1.19 -13.49
C ASP A 89 9.43 -0.69 -13.93
N PHE A 90 9.20 0.61 -13.75
CA PHE A 90 8.00 1.31 -14.23
C PHE A 90 8.16 1.85 -15.66
N SER A 91 9.12 1.37 -16.46
CA SER A 91 9.34 1.86 -17.82
C SER A 91 8.16 1.63 -18.77
N SER A 92 7.33 0.61 -18.52
CA SER A 92 6.15 0.28 -19.32
C SER A 92 5.16 -0.60 -18.56
N ASP A 93 3.92 -0.67 -19.06
CA ASP A 93 2.89 -1.63 -18.62
C ASP A 93 3.04 -3.03 -19.22
N GLU A 94 4.10 -3.26 -20.00
CA GLU A 94 4.45 -4.58 -20.55
C GLU A 94 5.51 -5.32 -19.73
N THR A 95 6.17 -4.63 -18.81
CA THR A 95 7.18 -5.20 -17.91
C THR A 95 6.59 -6.36 -17.12
N ASP A 96 7.20 -7.54 -17.25
CA ASP A 96 6.80 -8.74 -16.51
C ASP A 96 7.37 -8.69 -15.08
N VAL A 97 6.48 -8.49 -14.11
CA VAL A 97 6.80 -8.39 -12.67
C VAL A 97 6.40 -9.65 -11.90
N LYS A 98 6.18 -10.79 -12.57
CA LYS A 98 5.68 -12.02 -11.93
C LYS A 98 6.55 -12.53 -10.78
N ALA A 99 7.87 -12.36 -10.85
CA ALA A 99 8.78 -12.80 -9.81
C ALA A 99 8.62 -11.95 -8.54
N GLN A 100 8.53 -10.64 -8.69
CA GLN A 100 8.31 -9.70 -7.60
C GLN A 100 6.90 -9.88 -7.01
N TRP A 101 5.89 -10.04 -7.86
CA TRP A 101 4.51 -10.26 -7.43
C TRP A 101 4.36 -11.56 -6.63
N LYS A 102 5.00 -12.64 -7.09
CA LYS A 102 5.09 -13.89 -6.33
C LYS A 102 5.76 -13.68 -4.97
N SER A 103 6.90 -13.01 -4.94
CA SER A 103 7.65 -12.79 -3.69
C SER A 103 6.82 -11.99 -2.67
N LEU A 104 6.16 -10.91 -3.12
CA LEU A 104 5.23 -10.14 -2.28
C LEU A 104 4.11 -11.01 -1.71
N ALA A 105 3.45 -11.81 -2.55
CA ALA A 105 2.35 -12.65 -2.11
C ALA A 105 2.78 -13.77 -1.16
N ASP A 106 3.94 -14.38 -1.39
CA ASP A 106 4.47 -15.43 -0.52
C ASP A 106 4.84 -14.88 0.86
N GLN A 107 5.48 -13.71 0.90
CA GLN A 107 5.82 -13.05 2.17
C GLN A 107 4.58 -12.55 2.92
N CYS A 108 3.58 -12.02 2.20
CA CYS A 108 2.29 -11.65 2.79
C CYS A 108 1.61 -12.85 3.47
N LYS A 109 1.57 -14.02 2.81
CA LYS A 109 1.02 -15.25 3.39
C LYS A 109 1.81 -15.77 4.60
N ALA A 110 3.13 -15.57 4.60
CA ALA A 110 3.98 -15.96 5.72
C ALA A 110 3.75 -15.08 6.96
N GLN A 111 3.40 -13.81 6.76
CA GLN A 111 3.10 -12.85 7.84
C GLN A 111 1.64 -12.89 8.29
N HIS A 112 0.73 -13.17 7.36
CA HIS A 112 -0.70 -13.16 7.60
C HIS A 112 -1.30 -14.51 7.21
N HIS A 113 -1.73 -15.27 8.22
CA HIS A 113 -2.45 -16.51 7.97
C HIS A 113 -3.80 -16.21 7.32
N ALA A 114 -4.03 -16.80 6.14
CA ALA A 114 -5.30 -16.66 5.44
C ALA A 114 -6.43 -17.33 6.24
N GLY A 115 -7.34 -16.51 6.75
CA GLY A 115 -8.61 -16.98 7.30
C GLY A 115 -9.54 -17.52 6.20
N LYS A 116 -10.64 -18.17 6.59
CA LYS A 116 -11.69 -18.53 5.63
C LYS A 116 -12.25 -17.27 4.98
N LEU A 117 -12.31 -17.27 3.65
CA LEU A 117 -13.02 -16.23 2.92
C LEU A 117 -14.53 -16.34 3.21
N THR A 118 -15.06 -15.32 3.86
CA THR A 118 -16.48 -15.15 4.14
C THR A 118 -16.91 -13.73 3.74
N ALA A 119 -18.22 -13.50 3.64
CA ALA A 119 -18.76 -12.16 3.38
C ALA A 119 -18.39 -11.19 4.52
N GLU A 120 -18.32 -11.66 5.76
CA GLU A 120 -17.93 -10.86 6.92
C GLU A 120 -16.46 -10.45 6.84
N THR A 121 -15.55 -11.40 6.60
CA THR A 121 -14.11 -11.10 6.48
C THR A 121 -13.82 -10.13 5.34
N LEU A 122 -14.55 -10.21 4.23
CA LEU A 122 -14.39 -9.26 3.12
C LEU A 122 -14.85 -7.85 3.50
N ARG A 123 -16.00 -7.71 4.17
CA ARG A 123 -16.48 -6.40 4.65
C ARG A 123 -15.54 -5.78 5.67
N THR A 124 -14.98 -6.58 6.57
CA THR A 124 -13.97 -6.12 7.53
C THR A 124 -12.73 -5.63 6.80
N ALA A 125 -12.21 -6.40 5.84
CA ALA A 125 -11.03 -5.98 5.06
C ALA A 125 -11.25 -4.66 4.29
N LEU A 126 -12.43 -4.47 3.67
CA LEU A 126 -12.77 -3.22 2.99
C LEU A 126 -12.87 -2.05 3.97
N LYS A 127 -13.51 -2.25 5.13
CA LYS A 127 -13.58 -1.22 6.17
C LYS A 127 -12.20 -0.84 6.69
N ASP A 128 -11.33 -1.81 6.93
CA ASP A 128 -9.97 -1.56 7.40
C ASP A 128 -9.15 -0.80 6.34
N PHE A 129 -9.34 -1.14 5.06
CA PHE A 129 -8.76 -0.40 3.94
C PHE A 129 -9.25 1.06 3.90
N ASP A 130 -10.57 1.29 4.01
CA ASP A 130 -11.15 2.64 4.04
C ASP A 130 -10.60 3.47 5.19
N LEU A 131 -10.45 2.87 6.37
CA LEU A 131 -9.85 3.52 7.53
C LEU A 131 -8.38 3.87 7.30
N GLU A 132 -7.63 2.99 6.62
CA GLU A 132 -6.21 3.22 6.38
C GLU A 132 -5.99 4.35 5.36
N ILE A 133 -6.74 4.40 4.26
CA ILE A 133 -6.60 5.48 3.28
C ILE A 133 -7.07 6.84 3.84
N GLN A 134 -8.01 6.84 4.79
CA GLN A 134 -8.49 8.07 5.45
C GLN A 134 -7.57 8.56 6.57
N ARG A 135 -6.58 7.75 6.98
CA ARG A 135 -5.64 8.13 8.04
C ARG A 135 -4.92 9.44 7.66
N PRO A 136 -4.95 10.49 8.51
CA PRO A 136 -4.25 11.75 8.23
C PRO A 136 -2.73 11.57 8.11
N GLN A 137 -2.16 11.92 6.96
CA GLN A 137 -0.72 11.76 6.66
C GLN A 137 -0.08 13.07 6.16
N GLY A 138 1.25 13.06 6.03
CA GLY A 138 2.02 14.22 5.54
C GLY A 138 2.09 15.38 6.53
N THR A 139 2.64 16.51 6.08
CA THR A 139 2.79 17.72 6.90
C THR A 139 1.41 18.18 7.41
N ASN A 140 1.31 18.46 8.71
CA ASN A 140 0.03 18.82 9.38
C ASN A 140 -1.11 17.79 9.25
N GLY A 141 -0.88 16.59 8.71
CA GLY A 141 -1.92 15.58 8.52
C GLY A 141 -2.95 15.93 7.45
N VAL A 142 -2.62 16.80 6.48
CA VAL A 142 -3.58 17.27 5.48
C VAL A 142 -3.82 16.29 4.34
N LEU A 143 -2.95 15.28 4.19
CA LEU A 143 -3.13 14.26 3.16
C LEU A 143 -4.06 13.16 3.68
N ASN A 144 -5.11 12.90 2.92
CA ASN A 144 -6.06 11.80 3.10
C ASN A 144 -6.33 11.15 1.75
N ASN A 145 -7.00 10.00 1.75
CA ASN A 145 -7.24 9.16 0.56
C ASN A 145 -5.93 8.70 -0.10
N VAL A 146 -4.93 8.38 0.73
CA VAL A 146 -3.62 7.90 0.27
C VAL A 146 -3.33 6.55 0.91
N LEU A 147 -2.95 5.57 0.08
CA LEU A 147 -2.46 4.28 0.53
C LEU A 147 -0.93 4.31 0.68
N GLY A 148 -0.42 3.74 1.78
CA GLY A 148 1.00 3.73 2.12
C GLY A 148 1.35 4.72 3.24
N HIS A 149 2.65 4.91 3.50
CA HIS A 149 3.13 5.77 4.59
C HIS A 149 3.80 7.04 4.06
N ILE A 150 3.29 8.20 4.48
CA ILE A 150 3.92 9.50 4.26
C ILE A 150 4.19 10.13 5.63
N ALA A 151 5.48 10.26 5.94
CA ALA A 151 5.94 10.76 7.22
C ALA A 151 5.29 12.10 7.55
N ARG A 152 4.68 12.19 8.74
CA ARG A 152 4.18 13.45 9.27
C ARG A 152 5.36 14.31 9.67
N LYS A 153 5.56 15.42 8.96
CA LYS A 153 6.32 16.54 9.53
C LYS A 153 5.34 17.36 10.36
N GLN A 154 5.39 17.22 11.68
CA GLN A 154 4.80 18.26 12.51
C GLN A 154 5.56 19.56 12.22
N PRO A 155 4.89 20.72 12.15
CA PRO A 155 5.60 21.98 12.20
C PRO A 155 6.38 21.94 13.50
N SER A 156 7.63 22.39 13.48
CA SER A 156 8.45 22.55 14.67
C SER A 156 7.79 23.59 15.58
N VAL A 157 6.77 23.15 16.32
CA VAL A 157 6.36 23.78 17.56
C VAL A 157 7.57 23.57 18.45
N ARG A 158 8.46 24.56 18.48
CA ARG A 158 9.42 24.69 19.58
C ARG A 158 8.58 24.49 20.84
N PRO A 159 9.00 23.66 21.81
CA PRO A 159 8.27 23.53 23.05
C PRO A 159 8.28 24.90 23.74
N ALA A 160 7.26 25.71 23.44
CA ALA A 160 6.94 26.86 24.23
C ALA A 160 6.35 26.29 25.51
N ASP A 161 7.05 26.54 26.60
CA ASP A 161 6.47 26.64 27.94
C ASP A 161 6.42 25.40 28.86
N THR A 162 7.27 24.39 28.65
CA THR A 162 7.56 23.42 29.74
C THR A 162 8.68 23.90 30.67
N ASP A 163 9.57 24.79 30.20
CA ASP A 163 10.72 25.29 30.99
C ASP A 163 10.36 26.46 31.93
N ARG A 164 9.18 27.07 31.77
CA ARG A 164 8.70 28.14 32.67
C ARG A 164 8.00 27.60 33.91
N GLN A 165 7.31 26.47 33.80
CA GLN A 165 6.71 25.77 34.95
C GLN A 165 7.77 25.19 35.90
N LEU A 166 8.91 24.70 35.38
CA LEU A 166 9.99 24.17 36.22
C LEU A 166 10.80 25.25 36.96
N ARG A 167 10.82 26.50 36.47
CA ARG A 167 11.52 27.61 37.14
C ARG A 167 10.70 28.29 38.24
N LEU A 168 9.37 28.16 38.22
CA LEU A 168 8.49 28.66 39.29
C LEU A 168 8.47 27.73 40.51
N LEU A 169 8.61 26.41 40.32
CA LEU A 169 8.63 25.44 41.43
C LEU A 169 9.97 25.37 42.19
N LYS A 170 11.05 25.94 41.67
CA LYS A 170 12.37 26.00 42.35
C LYS A 170 12.62 27.28 43.17
N ARG A 171 11.69 28.24 43.20
CA ARG A 171 11.81 29.47 44.02
C ARG A 171 11.03 29.44 45.33
N HIS A 172 10.34 28.33 45.64
CA HIS A 172 9.58 28.15 46.89
C HIS A 172 9.96 26.89 47.68
N ARG A 173 11.25 26.53 47.69
CA ARG A 173 11.83 25.71 48.74
C ARG A 173 13.10 26.36 49.26
#